data_AF-A0A524HC60-F1
#
_entry.id   AF-A0A524HC60-F1
#
_cell.length_a   1.000
_cell.length_b   1.000
_cell.length_c   1.000
_cell.angle_alpha   90.00
_cell.angle_beta   90.00
_cell.angle_gamma   90.00
#
_symmetry.space_group_name_H-M   'P 1'
#
loop_
_entity.id
_entity.type
_entity.pdbx_description
1 polymer ?
#
loop_
_entity_poly.entity_id
_entity_poly.type
_entity_poly.pdbx_seq_one_letter_code
_entity_poly.pdbx_strand_id
1 'polypeptide(L)'
;MQQDERNIVARAQAQDSEAFGLIYEAYFDKIYRYVSIKTGNRTEAEDLTQQVFVKALESISSYKVQGEVPFSAWLYRIAHNQIVDCLRRRSRRPTVELDETMPLAADDDTAAEVELKLESKELMSATKKLTAAQQEVIALRFGAELPIAEVSRLTGRTEGAVKAMQHSAVAALRRIMCESR
;
A
#
# COMPACT_ATOMS: atom_id res chain seq x y z
N MET A 1 8.49 -12.71 16.11
CA MET A 1 7.93 -11.85 15.05
C MET A 1 9.01 -11.12 14.24
N GLN A 2 9.74 -10.11 14.74
CA GLN A 2 10.81 -9.45 13.95
C GLN A 2 12.03 -10.37 13.66
N GLN A 3 12.36 -11.29 14.56
CA GLN A 3 13.43 -12.26 14.37
C GLN A 3 13.07 -13.31 13.30
N ASP A 4 11.79 -13.64 13.18
CA ASP A 4 11.27 -14.59 12.19
C ASP A 4 11.25 -13.94 10.80
N GLU A 5 10.83 -12.68 10.69
CA GLU A 5 10.87 -11.94 9.41
C GLU A 5 12.30 -11.86 8.86
N ARG A 6 13.28 -11.52 9.69
CA ARG A 6 14.68 -11.46 9.26
C ARG A 6 15.21 -12.80 8.75
N ASN A 7 14.81 -13.90 9.40
CA ASN A 7 15.18 -15.24 8.98
C ASN A 7 14.54 -15.61 7.63
N ILE A 8 13.23 -15.37 7.49
CA ILE A 8 12.49 -15.61 6.25
C ILE A 8 13.11 -14.81 5.10
N VAL A 9 13.41 -13.53 5.32
CA VAL A 9 14.08 -12.69 4.32
C VAL A 9 15.45 -13.27 3.96
N ALA A 10 16.29 -13.62 4.93
CA ALA A 10 17.62 -14.17 4.67
C ALA A 10 17.57 -15.49 3.86
N ARG A 11 16.59 -16.37 4.14
CA ARG A 11 16.35 -17.58 3.33
C ARG A 11 15.93 -17.22 1.92
N ALA A 12 15.00 -16.28 1.75
CA ALA A 12 14.56 -15.84 0.43
C ALA A 12 15.70 -15.20 -0.39
N GLN A 13 16.65 -14.50 0.27
CA GLN A 13 17.88 -14.02 -0.38
C GLN A 13 18.75 -15.15 -0.92
N ALA A 14 18.76 -16.30 -0.24
CA ALA A 14 19.45 -17.51 -0.66
C ALA A 14 18.67 -18.34 -1.70
N GLN A 15 17.68 -17.74 -2.37
CA GLN A 15 16.86 -18.36 -3.42
C GLN A 15 15.94 -19.50 -2.91
N ASP A 16 15.58 -19.46 -1.63
CA ASP A 16 14.56 -20.33 -1.06
C ASP A 16 13.16 -19.83 -1.49
N SER A 17 12.51 -20.59 -2.38
CA SER A 17 11.18 -20.26 -2.92
C SER A 17 10.07 -20.35 -1.87
N GLU A 18 10.19 -21.25 -0.89
CA GLU A 18 9.23 -21.37 0.20
C GLU A 18 9.29 -20.14 1.10
N ALA A 19 10.50 -19.68 1.42
CA ALA A 19 10.69 -18.46 2.20
C ALA A 19 10.12 -17.22 1.49
N PHE A 20 10.28 -17.12 0.17
CA PHE A 20 9.63 -16.06 -0.59
C PHE A 20 8.09 -16.21 -0.61
N GLY A 21 7.57 -17.44 -0.65
CA GLY A 21 6.13 -17.72 -0.52
C GLY A 21 5.55 -17.15 0.77
N LEU A 22 6.23 -17.31 1.90
CA LEU A 22 5.81 -16.74 3.18
C LEU A 22 5.79 -15.19 3.16
N ILE A 23 6.75 -14.57 2.48
CA ILE A 23 6.75 -13.11 2.26
C ILE A 23 5.54 -12.71 1.43
N TYR A 24 5.27 -13.43 0.34
CA TYR A 24 4.12 -13.17 -0.52
C TYR A 24 2.82 -13.22 0.28
N GLU A 25 2.58 -14.30 1.02
CA GLU A 25 1.37 -14.46 1.85
C GLU A 25 1.21 -13.35 2.89
N ALA A 26 2.30 -12.95 3.56
CA ALA A 26 2.25 -11.92 4.60
C ALA A 26 1.99 -10.50 4.07
N TYR A 27 2.37 -10.22 2.81
CA TYR A 27 2.39 -8.87 2.27
C TYR A 27 1.44 -8.64 1.09
N PHE A 28 0.92 -9.69 0.44
CA PHE A 28 0.11 -9.57 -0.76
C PHE A 28 -1.08 -8.63 -0.57
N ASP A 29 -1.93 -8.89 0.44
CA ASP A 29 -3.12 -8.07 0.70
C ASP A 29 -2.78 -6.61 1.02
N LYS A 30 -1.67 -6.39 1.73
CA LYS A 30 -1.21 -5.05 2.13
C LYS A 30 -0.77 -4.24 0.91
N ILE A 31 0.04 -4.85 0.05
CA ILE A 31 0.51 -4.24 -1.21
C ILE A 31 -0.66 -4.06 -2.17
N TYR A 32 -1.51 -5.07 -2.35
CA TYR A 32 -2.68 -4.99 -3.21
C TYR A 32 -3.61 -3.85 -2.80
N ARG A 33 -3.90 -3.72 -1.50
CA ARG A 33 -4.74 -2.63 -0.98
C ARG A 33 -4.09 -1.27 -1.23
N TYR A 34 -2.79 -1.14 -0.98
CA TYR A 34 -2.06 0.10 -1.24
C TYR A 34 -2.10 0.51 -2.72
N VAL A 35 -1.85 -0.44 -3.63
CA VAL A 35 -1.92 -0.22 -5.07
C VAL A 35 -3.35 0.13 -5.50
N SER A 36 -4.35 -0.61 -5.02
CA SER A 36 -5.77 -0.40 -5.36
C SER A 36 -6.29 0.98 -4.98
N ILE A 37 -5.86 1.52 -3.83
CA ILE A 37 -6.20 2.90 -3.43
C ILE A 37 -5.64 3.91 -4.42
N LYS A 38 -4.48 3.63 -5.02
CA LYS A 38 -3.74 4.56 -5.89
C LYS A 38 -4.16 4.49 -7.35
N THR A 39 -4.48 3.32 -7.87
CA THR A 39 -4.92 3.15 -9.27
C THR A 39 -6.40 3.42 -9.42
N GLY A 40 -7.22 3.03 -8.43
CA GLY A 40 -8.68 3.07 -8.53
C GLY A 40 -9.26 2.06 -9.53
N ASN A 41 -8.44 1.28 -10.21
CA ASN A 41 -8.82 0.26 -11.19
C ASN A 41 -8.32 -1.12 -10.72
N ARG A 42 -9.22 -2.11 -10.72
CA ARG A 42 -8.94 -3.48 -10.24
C ARG A 42 -7.89 -4.18 -11.08
N THR A 43 -8.07 -4.22 -12.40
CA THR A 43 -7.16 -4.91 -13.33
C THR A 43 -5.75 -4.34 -13.25
N GLU A 44 -5.64 -3.01 -13.19
CA GLU A 44 -4.35 -2.33 -13.03
C GLU A 44 -3.74 -2.62 -11.65
N ALA A 45 -4.55 -2.70 -10.60
CA ALA A 45 -4.06 -3.05 -9.27
C ALA A 45 -3.52 -4.47 -9.18
N GLU A 46 -4.20 -5.44 -9.81
CA GLU A 46 -3.76 -6.83 -9.88
C GLU A 46 -2.42 -6.94 -10.62
N ASP A 47 -2.32 -6.35 -11.81
CA ASP A 47 -1.10 -6.35 -12.63
C ASP A 47 0.08 -5.67 -11.92
N LEU A 48 -0.13 -4.47 -11.35
CA LEU A 48 0.93 -3.79 -10.62
C LEU A 48 1.36 -4.56 -9.37
N THR A 49 0.43 -5.19 -8.65
CA THR A 49 0.78 -6.01 -7.48
C THR A 49 1.66 -7.18 -7.89
N GLN A 50 1.32 -7.88 -8.97
CA GLN A 50 2.16 -8.94 -9.53
C GLN A 50 3.56 -8.43 -9.89
N GLN A 51 3.65 -7.30 -10.59
CA GLN A 51 4.92 -6.68 -10.97
C GLN A 51 5.78 -6.29 -9.74
N VAL A 52 5.15 -5.88 -8.64
CA VAL A 52 5.86 -5.60 -7.39
C VAL A 52 6.53 -6.84 -6.84
N PHE A 53 5.81 -7.97 -6.75
CA PHE A 53 6.38 -9.20 -6.21
C PHE A 53 7.41 -9.84 -7.15
N VAL A 54 7.21 -9.76 -8.47
CA VAL A 54 8.24 -10.17 -9.44
C VAL A 54 9.51 -9.37 -9.24
N LYS A 55 9.42 -8.04 -9.17
CA LYS A 55 10.60 -7.20 -8.91
C LYS A 55 11.21 -7.42 -7.54
N ALA A 56 10.40 -7.69 -6.53
CA ALA A 56 10.89 -8.05 -5.20
C ALA A 56 11.71 -9.33 -5.29
N LEU A 57 11.21 -10.38 -5.93
CA LEU A 57 11.93 -11.64 -6.13
C LEU A 57 13.25 -11.45 -6.88
N GLU A 58 13.26 -10.65 -7.95
CA GLU A 58 14.46 -10.35 -8.75
C GLU A 58 15.53 -9.58 -7.94
N SER A 59 15.10 -8.71 -7.03
CA SER A 59 16.00 -7.78 -6.32
C SER A 59 16.30 -8.16 -4.87
N ILE A 60 15.61 -9.18 -4.31
CA ILE A 60 15.74 -9.57 -2.89
C ILE A 60 17.17 -9.98 -2.54
N SER A 61 17.90 -10.63 -3.44
CA SER A 61 19.31 -11.00 -3.24
C SER A 61 20.23 -9.78 -3.00
N SER A 62 19.87 -8.61 -3.53
CA SER A 62 20.60 -7.36 -3.37
C SER A 62 20.11 -6.51 -2.19
N TYR A 63 19.01 -6.91 -1.55
CA TYR A 63 18.47 -6.20 -0.39
C TYR A 63 19.50 -6.20 0.75
N LYS A 64 19.75 -5.03 1.31
CA LYS A 64 20.62 -4.89 2.49
C LYS A 64 19.75 -4.44 3.64
N VAL A 65 19.82 -5.17 4.75
CA VAL A 65 19.23 -4.71 6.01
C VAL A 65 19.97 -3.45 6.44
N GLN A 66 19.34 -2.29 6.23
CA GLN A 66 19.90 -0.99 6.58
C GLN A 66 19.38 -0.56 7.95
N GLY A 67 20.11 -0.92 9.01
CA GLY A 67 19.78 -0.55 10.39
C GLY A 67 18.42 -1.11 10.82
N GLU A 68 17.56 -0.26 11.37
CA GLU A 68 16.21 -0.62 11.85
C GLU A 68 15.11 -0.46 10.78
N VAL A 69 15.46 -0.22 9.52
CA VAL A 69 14.45 -0.08 8.46
C VAL A 69 13.77 -1.43 8.22
N PRO A 70 12.44 -1.54 8.38
CA PRO A 70 11.74 -2.81 8.23
C PRO A 70 11.72 -3.25 6.76
N PHE A 71 11.65 -4.56 6.52
CA PHE A 71 11.57 -5.12 5.16
C PHE A 71 10.36 -4.57 4.39
N SER A 72 9.24 -4.37 5.08
CA SER A 72 8.04 -3.73 4.54
C SER A 72 8.35 -2.42 3.81
N ALA A 73 9.21 -1.56 4.38
CA ALA A 73 9.60 -0.29 3.77
C ALA A 73 10.21 -0.44 2.37
N TRP A 74 11.06 -1.45 2.22
CA TRP A 74 11.68 -1.76 0.94
C TRP A 74 10.65 -2.26 -0.08
N LEU A 75 9.75 -3.15 0.34
CA LEU A 75 8.69 -3.66 -0.54
C LEU A 75 7.72 -2.55 -0.98
N TYR A 76 7.32 -1.67 -0.06
CA TYR A 76 6.49 -0.51 -0.36
C TYR A 76 7.19 0.52 -1.26
N ARG A 77 8.52 0.62 -1.21
CA ARG A 77 9.31 1.40 -2.17
C ARG A 77 9.24 0.83 -3.58
N ILE A 78 9.31 -0.49 -3.72
CA ILE A 78 9.10 -1.14 -5.03
C ILE A 78 7.70 -0.83 -5.54
N ALA A 79 6.67 -0.98 -4.70
CA ALA A 79 5.28 -0.67 -5.03
C ALA A 79 5.07 0.78 -5.45
N HIS A 80 5.55 1.73 -4.66
CA HIS A 80 5.47 3.15 -4.99
C HIS A 80 6.12 3.46 -6.34
N ASN A 81 7.31 2.92 -6.61
CA ASN A 81 7.98 3.13 -7.88
C ASN A 81 7.19 2.55 -9.08
N GLN A 82 6.52 1.40 -8.92
CA GLN A 82 5.66 0.84 -9.98
C GLN A 82 4.45 1.73 -10.24
N ILE A 83 3.79 2.21 -9.18
CA ILE A 83 2.63 3.11 -9.28
C ILE A 83 3.03 4.41 -9.96
N VAL A 84 4.12 5.05 -9.55
CA VAL A 84 4.59 6.31 -10.14
C VAL A 84 4.88 6.14 -11.63
N ASP A 85 5.53 5.05 -12.02
CA ASP A 85 5.82 4.80 -13.44
C ASP A 85 4.55 4.54 -14.26
N CYS A 86 3.60 3.78 -13.71
CA CYS A 86 2.28 3.56 -14.30
C CYS A 86 1.51 4.88 -14.52
N LEU A 87 1.36 5.69 -13.47
CA LEU A 87 0.66 6.98 -13.56
C LEU A 87 1.35 7.93 -14.54
N ARG A 88 2.69 7.92 -14.60
CA ARG A 88 3.45 8.70 -15.58
C ARG A 88 3.18 8.26 -17.02
N ARG A 89 3.05 6.95 -17.28
CA ARG A 89 2.70 6.42 -18.61
C ARG A 89 1.28 6.82 -19.01
N ARG A 90 0.34 6.77 -18.06
CA ARG A 90 -1.05 7.18 -18.25
C ARG A 90 -1.19 8.67 -18.59
N SER A 91 -0.45 9.55 -17.91
CA SER A 91 -0.43 10.98 -18.26
C SER A 91 0.09 11.25 -19.68
N ARG A 92 0.86 10.33 -20.29
CA ARG A 92 1.40 10.44 -21.65
C ARG A 92 0.49 9.80 -22.72
N ARG A 93 -0.56 9.09 -22.32
CA ARG A 93 -1.56 8.46 -23.20
C ARG A 93 -2.94 8.64 -22.57
N PRO A 94 -3.69 9.70 -22.93
CA PRO A 94 -5.03 9.89 -22.39
C PRO A 94 -5.94 8.83 -23.01
N THR A 95 -6.15 7.73 -22.28
CA THR A 95 -7.19 6.74 -22.59
C THR A 95 -8.43 7.08 -21.78
N VAL A 96 -9.59 7.03 -22.45
CA VAL A 96 -10.91 7.26 -21.85
C VAL A 96 -11.20 6.13 -20.85
N GLU A 97 -11.41 6.48 -19.58
CA GLU A 97 -11.78 5.49 -18.55
C GLU A 97 -13.27 5.18 -18.60
N LEU A 98 -13.60 3.89 -18.64
CA LEU A 98 -14.92 3.38 -18.27
C LEU A 98 -14.96 3.27 -16.74
N ASP A 99 -15.93 3.95 -16.16
CA ASP A 99 -16.22 3.98 -14.73
C ASP A 99 -16.80 2.62 -14.30
N GLU A 100 -15.94 1.72 -13.82
CA GLU A 100 -16.35 0.46 -13.19
C GLU A 100 -16.24 0.58 -11.67
N THR A 101 -17.18 1.32 -11.07
CA THR A 101 -17.48 1.15 -9.64
C THR A 101 -18.23 -0.16 -9.46
N MET A 102 -17.53 -1.23 -9.10
CA MET A 102 -18.16 -2.48 -8.66
C MET A 102 -17.76 -2.87 -7.22
N PRO A 103 -18.68 -3.49 -6.45
CA PRO A 103 -18.42 -3.85 -5.06
C PRO A 103 -17.47 -5.04 -4.98
N LEU A 104 -16.56 -5.01 -3.99
CA LEU A 104 -15.77 -6.17 -3.58
C LEU A 104 -16.69 -7.36 -3.28
N ALA A 105 -16.39 -8.51 -3.89
CA ALA A 105 -17.13 -9.76 -3.81
C ALA A 105 -17.43 -10.17 -2.36
N ALA A 106 -18.65 -10.67 -2.15
CA ALA A 106 -19.13 -11.19 -0.88
C ALA A 106 -18.65 -12.64 -0.72
N ASP A 107 -17.94 -12.90 0.37
CA ASP A 107 -17.80 -14.23 0.96
C ASP A 107 -18.73 -14.33 2.17
N ASP A 108 -19.06 -15.56 2.55
CA ASP A 108 -20.00 -15.94 3.61
C ASP A 108 -19.52 -15.45 4.99
N ASP A 109 -19.82 -14.19 5.31
CA ASP A 109 -19.32 -13.49 6.49
C ASP A 109 -20.32 -13.51 7.66
N THR A 110 -19.80 -13.69 8.86
CA THR A 110 -20.52 -13.48 10.12
C THR A 110 -20.92 -12.01 10.29
N ALA A 111 -21.94 -11.72 11.13
CA ALA A 111 -22.43 -10.35 11.33
C ALA A 111 -21.33 -9.33 11.76
N ALA A 112 -20.34 -9.79 12.53
CA ALA A 112 -19.20 -8.96 12.93
C ALA A 112 -18.22 -8.69 11.77
N GLU A 113 -18.04 -9.66 10.87
CA GLU A 113 -17.21 -9.50 9.66
C GLU A 113 -17.89 -8.58 8.65
N VAL A 114 -19.21 -8.62 8.54
CA VAL A 114 -19.99 -7.68 7.71
C VAL A 114 -19.88 -6.24 8.23
N GLU A 115 -19.96 -6.02 9.54
CA GLU A 115 -19.80 -4.70 10.16
C GLU A 115 -18.39 -4.14 9.94
N LEU A 116 -17.35 -4.95 10.18
CA LEU A 116 -15.96 -4.59 9.88
C LEU A 116 -15.73 -4.29 8.40
N LYS A 117 -16.36 -5.03 7.49
CA LYS A 117 -16.29 -4.78 6.05
C LYS A 117 -17.00 -3.50 5.64
N LEU A 118 -18.12 -3.15 6.27
CA LEU A 118 -18.84 -1.89 6.06
C LEU A 118 -18.01 -0.70 6.55
N GLU A 119 -17.47 -0.76 7.77
CA GLU A 119 -16.58 0.28 8.30
C GLU A 119 -15.32 0.45 7.44
N SER A 120 -14.75 -0.66 6.96
CA SER A 120 -13.61 -0.66 6.04
C SER A 120 -13.96 -0.02 4.70
N LYS A 121 -15.15 -0.32 4.13
CA LYS A 121 -15.64 0.31 2.89
C LYS A 121 -15.87 1.81 3.07
N GLU A 122 -16.47 2.23 4.18
CA GLU A 122 -16.66 3.65 4.51
C GLU A 122 -15.33 4.38 4.64
N LEU A 123 -14.37 3.81 5.38
CA LEU A 123 -13.02 4.37 5.52
C LEU A 123 -12.30 4.47 4.18
N MET A 124 -12.41 3.44 3.33
CA MET A 124 -11.83 3.45 1.98
C MET A 124 -12.47 4.55 1.11
N SER A 125 -13.79 4.71 1.18
CA SER A 125 -14.51 5.77 0.46
C SER A 125 -14.11 7.16 0.95
N ALA A 126 -13.94 7.34 2.26
CA ALA A 126 -13.49 8.59 2.86
C ALA A 126 -12.04 8.90 2.46
N THR A 127 -11.18 7.89 2.40
CA THR A 127 -9.79 8.02 1.96
C THR A 127 -9.73 8.49 0.51
N LYS A 128 -10.60 8.01 -0.38
CA LYS A 128 -10.69 8.49 -1.77
C LYS A 128 -11.01 9.99 -1.90
N LYS A 129 -11.66 10.60 -0.89
CA LYS A 129 -11.98 12.04 -0.88
C LYS A 129 -10.82 12.92 -0.43
N LEU A 130 -9.74 12.35 0.12
CA LEU A 130 -8.53 13.10 0.48
C LEU A 130 -7.74 13.52 -0.77
N THR A 131 -6.88 14.53 -0.64
CA THR A 131 -5.92 14.86 -1.70
C THR A 131 -4.95 13.71 -1.95
N ALA A 132 -4.43 13.57 -3.18
CA ALA A 132 -3.50 12.48 -3.53
C ALA A 132 -2.27 12.39 -2.60
N ALA A 133 -1.76 13.54 -2.13
CA ALA A 133 -0.65 13.61 -1.18
C ALA A 133 -1.04 13.16 0.24
N GLN A 134 -2.26 13.46 0.68
CA GLN A 134 -2.77 12.97 1.97
C GLN A 134 -3.02 11.46 1.93
N GLN A 135 -3.63 10.96 0.85
CA GLN A 135 -3.81 9.51 0.64
C GLN A 135 -2.47 8.77 0.68
N GLU A 136 -1.44 9.34 0.03
CA GLU A 136 -0.08 8.79 0.05
C GLU A 136 0.47 8.67 1.47
N VAL A 137 0.43 9.76 2.23
CA VAL A 137 0.97 9.78 3.60
C VAL A 137 0.20 8.84 4.51
N ILE A 138 -1.14 8.80 4.43
CA ILE A 138 -1.95 7.88 5.24
C ILE A 138 -1.65 6.43 4.90
N ALA A 139 -1.63 6.09 3.60
CA ALA A 139 -1.41 4.71 3.19
C ALA A 139 0.00 4.21 3.57
N LEU A 140 1.02 5.07 3.49
CA LEU A 140 2.38 4.72 3.90
C LEU A 140 2.56 4.70 5.43
N ARG A 141 1.91 5.61 6.17
CA ARG A 141 2.03 5.67 7.64
C ARG A 141 1.26 4.57 8.36
N PHE A 142 0.05 4.28 7.89
CA PHE A 142 -0.89 3.40 8.58
C PHE A 142 -1.12 2.08 7.86
N GLY A 143 -1.11 2.06 6.52
CA GLY A 143 -1.22 0.80 5.76
C GLY A 143 0.10 0.04 5.69
N ALA A 144 1.20 0.77 5.50
CA ALA A 144 2.55 0.22 5.42
C ALA A 144 3.32 0.28 6.74
N GLU A 145 2.76 0.90 7.78
CA GLU A 145 3.37 1.10 9.10
C GLU A 145 4.76 1.77 9.06
N LEU A 146 5.06 2.54 8.00
CA LEU A 146 6.40 3.12 7.83
C LEU A 146 6.62 4.31 8.73
N PRO A 147 7.77 4.44 9.41
CA PRO A 147 8.07 5.61 10.22
C PRO A 147 8.12 6.89 9.38
N ILE A 148 7.89 8.04 10.01
CA ILE A 148 7.83 9.35 9.33
C ILE A 148 9.08 9.63 8.49
N ALA A 149 10.25 9.29 9.02
CA ALA A 149 11.53 9.44 8.32
C ALA A 149 11.56 8.64 7.00
N GLU A 150 10.97 7.44 6.98
CA GLU A 150 10.93 6.60 5.78
C GLU A 150 9.91 7.10 4.77
N VAL A 151 8.74 7.55 5.23
CA VAL A 151 7.75 8.21 4.37
C VAL A 151 8.34 9.48 3.76
N SER A 152 9.09 10.27 4.54
CA SER A 152 9.82 11.44 4.06
C SER A 152 10.78 11.09 2.93
N ARG A 153 11.63 10.06 3.12
CA ARG A 153 12.56 9.57 2.09
C ARG A 153 11.85 9.06 0.84
N LEU A 154 10.78 8.29 1.01
CA LEU A 154 10.03 7.70 -0.10
C LEU A 154 9.34 8.77 -0.95
N THR A 155 8.76 9.77 -0.29
CA THR A 155 7.92 10.78 -0.92
C THR A 155 8.67 12.05 -1.33
N GLY A 156 9.96 12.16 -1.02
CA GLY A 156 10.79 13.34 -1.28
C GLY A 156 10.37 14.58 -0.48
N ARG A 157 9.61 14.42 0.61
CA ARG A 157 9.07 15.52 1.43
C ARG A 157 9.81 15.60 2.75
N THR A 158 9.83 16.77 3.39
CA THR A 158 10.41 16.91 4.73
C THR A 158 9.56 16.18 5.78
N GLU A 159 10.18 15.71 6.86
CA GLU A 159 9.43 15.07 7.96
C GLU A 159 8.34 15.97 8.54
N GLY A 160 8.58 17.29 8.60
CA GLY A 160 7.59 18.28 9.01
C GLY A 160 6.38 18.30 8.07
N ALA A 161 6.60 18.25 6.76
CA ALA A 161 5.53 18.19 5.77
C ALA A 161 4.74 16.88 5.87
N VAL A 162 5.41 15.75 6.12
CA VAL A 162 4.74 14.45 6.35
C VAL A 162 3.87 14.50 7.61
N LYS A 163 4.37 15.04 8.72
CA LYS A 163 3.60 15.21 9.98
C LYS A 163 2.37 16.09 9.77
N ALA A 164 2.53 17.22 9.08
CA ALA A 164 1.44 18.14 8.77
C ALA A 164 0.37 17.47 7.89
N MET A 165 0.78 16.76 6.83
CA MET A 165 -0.15 16.02 5.98
C MET A 165 -0.87 14.90 6.72
N GLN A 166 -0.17 14.14 7.57
CA GLN A 166 -0.76 13.09 8.39
C GLN A 166 -1.85 13.70 9.29
N HIS A 167 -1.54 14.79 9.99
CA HIS A 167 -2.50 15.46 10.87
C HIS A 167 -3.71 15.98 10.09
N SER A 168 -3.50 16.71 9.00
CA SER A 168 -4.58 17.26 8.17
C SER A 168 -5.43 16.17 7.50
N ALA A 169 -4.83 15.05 7.11
CA ALA A 169 -5.54 13.91 6.54
C ALA A 169 -6.43 13.22 7.56
N VAL A 170 -5.94 12.98 8.79
CA VAL A 170 -6.76 12.42 9.88
C VAL A 170 -7.91 13.35 10.25
N ALA A 171 -7.66 14.67 10.30
CA ALA A 171 -8.70 15.66 10.55
C ALA A 171 -9.79 15.64 9.46
N ALA A 172 -9.39 15.56 8.18
CA ALA A 172 -10.31 15.44 7.06
C ALA A 172 -11.12 14.13 7.10
N LEU A 173 -10.49 12.99 7.38
CA LEU A 173 -11.17 11.70 7.53
C LEU A 173 -12.22 11.75 8.64
N ARG A 174 -11.86 12.28 9.82
CA ARG A 174 -12.82 12.47 10.92
C ARG A 174 -14.02 13.30 10.50
N ARG A 175 -13.80 14.41 9.80
CA ARG A 175 -14.88 15.27 9.31
C ARG A 175 -15.80 14.52 8.35
N ILE A 176 -15.23 13.85 7.35
CA ILE A 176 -15.99 13.10 6.33
C ILE A 176 -16.82 11.99 6.98
N MET A 177 -16.24 11.26 7.93
CA MET A 177 -16.90 10.13 8.60
C MET A 177 -17.94 10.58 9.63
N CYS A 178 -17.74 11.72 10.30
CA CYS A 178 -18.75 12.31 11.18
C CYS A 178 -19.92 12.97 10.42
N GLU A 179 -19.68 13.52 9.23
CA GLU A 179 -20.75 14.08 8.37
C GLU A 179 -21.59 13.00 7.66
N SER A 180 -21.11 11.74 7.65
CA SER A 180 -21.81 10.60 7.05
C SER A 180 -22.60 9.76 8.06
N ARG A 181 -22.65 10.20 9.34
CA ARG A 181 -23.47 9.63 10.43
C ARG A 181 -24.59 10.60 10.79
#